data_AF-A0AAD7AF80-F1
#
_entry.id   AF-A0AAD7AF80-F1
#
_cell.length_a   1.000
_cell.length_b   1.000
_cell.length_c   1.000
_cell.angle_alpha   90.00
_cell.angle_beta   90.00
_cell.angle_gamma   90.00
#
_symmetry.space_group_name_H-M   'P 1'
#
loop_
_entity.id
_entity.type
_entity.pdbx_description
1 polymer ?
#
loop_
_entity_poly.entity_id
_entity_poly.type
_entity_poly.pdbx_seq_one_letter_code
_entity_poly.pdbx_strand_id
1 'polypeptide(L)'
;MPPSHWPNEIIYIETCSYHSSVSQAARTLLGSPKSNQSKGDPSCVAIRRISESNHPACGQFGLFATKKIKPNAHIVDYIGEIHCDEREESDYDLSLFRDGDLNVGIDASTMGNEGRFVNDYRGIPGQDKPNAKFVEVRRPSGELGIRIESSRMIKKGEEILVSYGKAWWQARKQVVQVEPELEQK
;
A
#
# COMPACT_ATOMS: atom_id res chain seq x y z
N MET A 1 10.77 -4.03 -15.61
CA MET A 1 10.28 -2.86 -16.37
C MET A 1 9.02 -2.37 -15.67
N PRO A 2 8.87 -1.06 -15.43
CA PRO A 2 7.67 -0.55 -14.80
C PRO A 2 6.41 -0.82 -15.66
N PRO A 3 5.24 -1.01 -15.04
CA PRO A 3 3.97 -1.17 -15.74
C PRO A 3 3.54 0.13 -16.42
N SER A 4 2.56 0.06 -17.32
CA SER A 4 1.92 1.25 -17.90
C SER A 4 1.35 2.16 -16.81
N HIS A 5 1.45 3.47 -17.01
CA HIS A 5 1.04 4.52 -16.06
C HIS A 5 1.84 4.57 -14.75
N TRP A 6 3.00 3.92 -14.69
CA TRP A 6 3.94 4.15 -13.61
C TRP A 6 4.51 5.59 -13.68
N PRO A 7 4.56 6.35 -12.56
CA PRO A 7 5.15 7.68 -12.52
C PRO A 7 6.67 7.64 -12.75
N ASN A 8 7.22 8.65 -13.44
CA ASN A 8 8.64 8.67 -13.79
C ASN A 8 9.55 8.91 -12.58
N GLU A 9 9.02 9.56 -11.55
CA GLU A 9 9.75 9.99 -10.36
C GLU A 9 9.83 8.88 -9.28
N ILE A 10 9.07 7.79 -9.46
CA ILE A 10 8.98 6.69 -8.49
C ILE A 10 9.79 5.51 -9.01
N ILE A 11 10.65 4.93 -8.17
CA ILE A 11 11.49 3.79 -8.55
C ILE A 11 10.65 2.51 -8.50
N TYR A 12 10.53 1.81 -9.64
CA TYR A 12 9.87 0.49 -9.65
C TYR A 12 10.83 -0.58 -9.11
N ILE A 13 10.40 -1.29 -8.07
CA ILE A 13 11.12 -2.40 -7.43
C ILE A 13 10.19 -3.60 -7.27
N GLU A 14 10.75 -4.80 -7.36
CA GLU A 14 9.99 -6.06 -7.24
C GLU A 14 10.16 -6.73 -5.87
N THR A 15 11.06 -6.20 -5.04
CA THR A 15 11.38 -6.66 -3.68
C THR A 15 11.65 -5.43 -2.82
N CYS A 16 11.27 -5.47 -1.55
CA CYS A 16 11.53 -4.35 -0.65
C CYS A 16 13.03 -4.03 -0.54
N SER A 17 13.34 -2.75 -0.47
CA SER A 17 14.66 -2.27 -0.05
C SER A 17 14.66 -2.06 1.47
N TYR A 18 15.83 -1.95 2.08
CA TYR A 18 15.94 -1.63 3.50
C TYR A 18 16.64 -0.28 3.69
N HIS A 19 15.98 0.63 4.40
CA HIS A 19 16.57 1.89 4.86
C HIS A 19 17.71 1.65 5.87
N SER A 20 18.58 2.65 6.05
CA SER A 20 19.69 2.59 7.02
C SER A 20 19.22 2.53 8.48
N SER A 21 17.99 2.96 8.77
CA SER A 21 17.38 2.86 10.10
C SER A 21 17.16 1.40 10.56
N VAL A 22 17.12 0.44 9.63
CA VAL A 22 16.81 -0.96 9.95
C VAL A 22 18.09 -1.69 10.38
N SER A 23 18.22 -1.89 11.69
CA SER A 23 19.34 -2.60 12.31
C SER A 23 19.46 -4.06 11.85
N GLN A 24 20.65 -4.65 11.99
CA GLN A 24 20.87 -6.06 11.63
C GLN A 24 20.01 -7.02 12.47
N ALA A 25 19.72 -6.65 13.73
CA ALA A 25 18.82 -7.41 14.59
C ALA A 25 17.39 -7.38 14.03
N ALA A 26 16.89 -6.20 13.65
CA ALA A 26 15.58 -6.07 13.02
C ALA A 26 15.49 -6.85 11.70
N ARG A 27 16.52 -6.79 10.85
CA ARG A 27 16.59 -7.59 9.60
C ARG A 27 16.51 -9.10 9.86
N THR A 28 17.15 -9.57 10.93
CA THR A 28 17.08 -10.99 11.32
C THR A 28 15.67 -11.40 11.74
N LEU A 29 14.97 -10.55 12.50
CA LEU A 29 13.57 -10.78 12.90
C LEU A 29 12.61 -10.78 11.71
N LEU A 30 12.79 -9.81 10.81
CA LEU A 30 12.01 -9.70 9.58
C LEU A 30 12.31 -10.86 8.62
N GLY A 31 13.50 -11.45 8.68
CA GLY A 31 13.94 -12.51 7.78
C GLY A 31 14.61 -11.96 6.52
N SER A 32 15.32 -12.83 5.81
CA SER A 32 16.07 -12.42 4.62
C SER A 32 15.33 -12.77 3.32
N PRO A 33 15.32 -11.87 2.33
CA PRO A 33 14.82 -12.21 1.01
C PRO A 33 15.72 -13.30 0.40
N LYS A 34 15.12 -14.45 0.06
CA LYS A 34 15.71 -15.44 -0.86
C LYS A 34 14.92 -15.41 -2.16
N SER A 35 15.60 -15.65 -3.29
CA SER A 35 15.12 -15.40 -4.66
C SER A 35 13.83 -16.12 -5.09
N ASN A 36 13.40 -17.16 -4.38
CA ASN A 36 12.30 -18.03 -4.80
C ASN A 36 10.97 -17.66 -4.14
N GLN A 37 10.49 -16.43 -4.37
CA GLN A 37 9.21 -15.98 -3.83
C GLN A 37 8.08 -16.22 -4.83
N SER A 38 6.93 -16.70 -4.35
CA SER A 38 5.69 -16.74 -5.12
C SER A 38 5.19 -15.31 -5.34
N LYS A 39 5.64 -14.68 -6.43
CA LYS A 39 5.14 -13.39 -6.86
C LYS A 39 3.64 -13.50 -7.12
N GLY A 40 2.86 -12.49 -6.70
CA GLY A 40 1.50 -12.33 -7.17
C GLY A 40 1.49 -12.30 -8.70
N ASP A 41 0.37 -12.61 -9.34
CA ASP A 41 0.30 -12.59 -10.80
C ASP A 41 0.21 -11.14 -11.27
N PRO A 42 1.31 -10.50 -11.74
CA PRO A 42 1.27 -9.08 -12.09
C PRO A 42 0.36 -8.85 -13.31
N SER A 43 0.02 -9.91 -14.06
CA SER A 43 -0.96 -9.81 -15.15
C SER A 43 -2.38 -9.59 -14.66
N CYS A 44 -2.68 -9.77 -13.37
CA CYS A 44 -4.04 -9.64 -12.82
C CYS A 44 -4.44 -8.22 -12.43
N VAL A 45 -3.50 -7.26 -12.46
CA VAL A 45 -3.72 -5.86 -12.10
C VAL A 45 -3.27 -4.89 -13.18
N ALA A 46 -3.86 -3.70 -13.19
CA ALA A 46 -3.44 -2.58 -14.03
C ALA A 46 -3.64 -1.26 -13.28
N ILE A 47 -2.72 -0.32 -13.50
CA ILE A 47 -2.83 1.05 -13.00
C ILE A 47 -3.66 1.86 -14.01
N ARG A 48 -4.72 2.52 -13.54
CA ARG A 48 -5.61 3.32 -14.39
C ARG A 48 -5.93 4.65 -13.71
N ARG A 49 -6.04 5.71 -14.50
CA ARG A 49 -6.48 7.02 -14.01
C ARG A 49 -7.96 6.94 -13.66
N ILE A 50 -8.33 7.56 -12.55
CA ILE A 50 -9.70 7.68 -12.08
C ILE A 50 -10.26 9.01 -12.59
N SER A 51 -11.38 8.95 -13.30
CA SER A 51 -11.99 10.12 -13.96
C SER A 51 -13.37 10.48 -13.43
N GLU A 52 -13.94 9.61 -12.61
CA GLU A 52 -15.26 9.75 -12.03
C GLU A 52 -15.24 10.87 -10.97
N SER A 53 -15.96 11.96 -11.22
CA SER A 53 -15.92 13.16 -10.37
C SER A 53 -16.44 12.95 -8.94
N ASN A 54 -17.20 11.88 -8.72
CA ASN A 54 -17.70 11.49 -7.40
C ASN A 54 -16.79 10.48 -6.68
N HIS A 55 -15.65 10.13 -7.27
CA HIS A 55 -14.64 9.30 -6.64
C HIS A 55 -13.70 10.18 -5.78
N PRO A 56 -13.39 9.82 -4.52
CA PRO A 56 -12.50 10.60 -3.66
C PRO A 56 -11.10 10.83 -4.26
N ALA A 57 -10.58 9.83 -4.98
CA ALA A 57 -9.32 9.89 -5.72
C ALA A 57 -9.47 10.38 -7.19
N CYS A 58 -10.51 11.15 -7.52
CA CYS A 58 -10.70 11.69 -8.86
C CYS A 58 -9.46 12.48 -9.32
N GLY A 59 -8.96 12.16 -10.52
CA GLY A 59 -7.75 12.74 -11.09
C GLY A 59 -6.47 12.00 -10.75
N GLN A 60 -6.48 11.13 -9.72
CA GLN A 60 -5.37 10.26 -9.33
C GLN A 60 -5.46 8.90 -10.06
N PHE A 61 -4.68 7.92 -9.61
CA PHE A 61 -4.66 6.56 -10.16
C PHE A 61 -5.21 5.56 -9.15
N GLY A 62 -5.75 4.46 -9.66
CA GLY A 62 -6.19 3.32 -8.86
C GLY A 62 -5.65 2.00 -9.42
N LEU A 63 -5.76 0.94 -8.61
CA LEU A 63 -5.39 -0.43 -8.96
C LEU A 63 -6.63 -1.20 -9.41
N PHE A 64 -6.65 -1.73 -10.64
CA PHE A 64 -7.83 -2.37 -11.22
C PHE A 64 -7.55 -3.81 -11.62
N ALA A 65 -8.55 -4.68 -11.45
CA ALA A 65 -8.45 -6.07 -11.87
C ALA A 65 -8.51 -6.20 -13.40
N THR A 66 -7.56 -6.87 -14.04
CA THR A 66 -7.55 -7.12 -15.50
C THR A 66 -8.33 -8.38 -15.89
N LYS A 67 -8.62 -9.23 -14.89
CA LYS A 67 -9.37 -10.48 -15.00
C LYS A 67 -10.15 -10.73 -13.72
N LYS A 68 -11.01 -11.76 -13.73
CA LYS A 68 -11.72 -12.20 -12.53
C LYS A 68 -10.73 -12.71 -11.47
N ILE A 69 -10.80 -12.17 -10.26
CA ILE A 69 -10.01 -12.60 -9.10
C ILE A 69 -10.94 -13.36 -8.14
N LYS A 70 -10.54 -14.57 -7.75
CA LYS A 70 -11.29 -15.41 -6.80
C LYS A 70 -11.20 -14.81 -5.38
N PRO A 71 -12.14 -15.10 -4.46
CA PRO A 71 -11.98 -14.74 -3.04
C PRO A 71 -10.72 -15.35 -2.43
N ASN A 72 -10.11 -14.66 -1.45
CA ASN A 72 -8.90 -15.06 -0.72
C ASN A 72 -7.70 -15.34 -1.62
N ALA A 73 -7.63 -14.69 -2.78
CA ALA A 73 -6.53 -14.82 -3.72
C ALA A 73 -5.50 -13.72 -3.48
N HIS A 74 -4.22 -14.10 -3.51
CA HIS A 74 -3.12 -13.16 -3.58
C HIS A 74 -3.24 -12.33 -4.87
N ILE A 75 -3.33 -11.00 -4.71
CA ILE A 75 -3.36 -10.05 -5.82
C ILE A 75 -1.94 -9.58 -6.13
N VAL A 76 -1.32 -8.88 -5.18
CA VAL A 76 0.04 -8.32 -5.31
C VAL A 76 0.65 -8.11 -3.92
N ASP A 77 1.97 -8.21 -3.82
CA ASP A 77 2.69 -7.83 -2.61
C ASP A 77 2.72 -6.31 -2.47
N TYR A 78 2.66 -5.77 -1.25
CA TYR A 78 2.89 -4.35 -1.02
C TYR A 78 4.38 -4.11 -0.82
N ILE A 79 5.03 -3.48 -1.80
CA ILE A 79 6.48 -3.31 -1.85
C ILE A 79 6.84 -1.83 -1.72
N GLY A 80 7.87 -1.56 -0.94
CA GLY A 80 8.44 -0.23 -0.71
C GLY A 80 9.80 -0.30 -0.01
N GLU A 81 10.20 0.78 0.63
CA GLU A 81 11.36 0.82 1.52
C GLU A 81 10.94 0.37 2.93
N ILE A 82 11.61 -0.65 3.47
CA ILE A 82 11.45 -1.04 4.88
C ILE A 82 12.26 -0.08 5.75
N HIS A 83 11.63 0.52 6.75
CA HIS A 83 12.26 1.47 7.68
C HIS A 83 11.85 1.21 9.13
N CYS A 84 12.56 1.86 10.06
CA CYS A 84 12.23 1.92 11.48
C CYS A 84 12.02 3.36 11.98
N ASP A 85 12.05 4.34 11.06
CA ASP A 85 11.83 5.76 11.36
C ASP A 85 10.34 6.09 11.36
N GLU A 86 9.97 7.21 11.98
CA GLU A 86 8.63 7.79 11.84
C GLU A 86 8.49 8.48 10.46
N ARG A 87 7.39 8.17 9.75
CA ARG A 87 7.08 8.72 8.42
C ARG A 87 5.70 9.38 8.42
N GLU A 88 5.47 10.30 9.36
CA GLU A 88 4.15 10.90 9.61
C GLU A 88 3.54 11.57 8.37
N GLU A 89 4.39 12.12 7.50
CA GLU A 89 3.98 12.80 6.27
C GLU A 89 3.71 11.84 5.10
N SER A 90 4.05 10.54 5.23
CA SER A 90 3.83 9.59 4.14
C SER A 90 2.39 9.10 4.10
N ASP A 91 1.75 9.27 2.94
CA ASP A 91 0.48 8.61 2.58
C ASP A 91 0.66 7.13 2.20
N TYR A 92 1.91 6.65 2.11
CA TYR A 92 2.29 5.34 1.60
C TYR A 92 3.02 4.46 2.62
N ASP A 93 3.08 4.86 3.89
CA ASP A 93 3.68 4.06 4.96
C ASP A 93 2.66 3.09 5.58
N LEU A 94 2.96 1.78 5.47
CA LEU A 94 2.21 0.72 6.12
C LEU A 94 3.03 0.08 7.25
N SER A 95 2.44 0.05 8.45
CA SER A 95 2.99 -0.71 9.59
C SER A 95 3.10 -2.19 9.26
N LEU A 96 4.32 -2.73 9.29
CA LEU A 96 4.64 -4.13 9.04
C LEU A 96 4.76 -4.94 10.33
N PHE A 97 5.43 -4.38 11.34
CA PHE A 97 5.71 -5.08 12.58
C PHE A 97 5.88 -4.08 13.72
N ARG A 98 5.32 -4.41 14.89
CA ARG A 98 5.50 -3.61 16.11
C ARG A 98 5.70 -4.53 17.31
N ASP A 99 6.80 -4.35 18.02
CA ASP A 99 7.12 -5.08 19.25
C ASP A 99 7.92 -4.18 20.20
N GLY A 100 7.33 -3.82 21.34
CA GLY A 100 7.88 -2.81 22.24
C GLY A 100 8.15 -1.48 21.50
N ASP A 101 9.39 -1.01 21.58
CA ASP A 101 9.86 0.21 20.92
C ASP A 101 10.24 0.00 19.45
N LEU A 102 10.30 -1.25 18.98
CA LEU A 102 10.59 -1.54 17.57
C LEU A 102 9.32 -1.38 16.74
N ASN A 103 9.30 -0.36 15.89
CA ASN A 103 8.28 -0.15 14.87
C ASN A 103 8.93 -0.28 13.49
N VAL A 104 8.36 -1.11 12.62
CA VAL A 104 8.83 -1.33 11.26
C VAL A 104 7.70 -1.01 10.29
N GLY A 105 7.98 -0.14 9.32
CA GLY A 105 7.07 0.24 8.24
C GLY A 105 7.56 -0.23 6.87
N ILE A 106 6.67 -0.20 5.88
CA ILE A 106 6.97 -0.30 4.45
C ILE A 106 6.44 0.99 3.82
N ASP A 107 7.34 1.87 3.37
CA ASP A 107 6.98 3.13 2.73
C ASP A 107 7.12 3.03 1.21
N ALA A 108 6.00 3.19 0.49
CA ALA A 108 5.96 3.17 -0.97
C ALA A 108 5.94 4.59 -1.61
N SER A 109 6.35 5.61 -0.85
CA SER A 109 6.34 7.01 -1.27
C SER A 109 7.26 7.30 -2.46
N THR A 110 8.49 6.79 -2.45
CA THR A 110 9.55 7.05 -3.46
C THR A 110 9.91 5.83 -4.31
N MET A 111 9.55 4.62 -3.84
CA MET A 111 9.81 3.37 -4.55
C MET A 111 8.73 2.35 -4.24
N GLY A 112 8.47 1.40 -5.15
CA GLY A 112 7.54 0.32 -4.88
C GLY A 112 7.12 -0.44 -6.12
N ASN A 113 5.95 -1.08 -6.04
CA ASN A 113 5.29 -1.76 -7.15
C ASN A 113 3.83 -1.32 -7.31
N GLU A 114 3.03 -2.05 -8.09
CA GLU A 114 1.62 -1.75 -8.36
C GLU A 114 0.76 -1.60 -7.09
N GLY A 115 1.13 -2.27 -6.00
CA GLY A 115 0.40 -2.25 -4.72
C GLY A 115 0.23 -0.85 -4.14
N ARG A 116 1.13 0.10 -4.47
CA ARG A 116 1.05 1.49 -4.01
C ARG A 116 -0.17 2.26 -4.56
N PHE A 117 -0.87 1.74 -5.57
CA PHE A 117 -2.04 2.38 -6.19
C PHE A 117 -3.38 1.87 -5.65
N VAL A 118 -3.37 1.04 -4.61
CA VAL A 118 -4.62 0.57 -4.00
C VAL A 118 -5.28 1.70 -3.21
N ASN A 119 -6.58 1.94 -3.42
CA ASN A 119 -7.31 3.00 -2.75
C ASN A 119 -8.14 2.51 -1.57
N ASP A 120 -8.50 3.42 -0.66
CA ASP A 120 -9.49 3.15 0.39
C ASP A 120 -10.90 3.11 -0.21
N TYR A 121 -11.72 2.18 0.27
CA TYR A 121 -13.09 2.01 -0.23
C TYR A 121 -14.05 3.15 0.15
N ARG A 122 -13.75 3.93 1.20
CA ARG A 122 -14.70 4.90 1.77
C ARG A 122 -14.93 6.08 0.84
N GLY A 123 -16.20 6.44 0.67
CA GLY A 123 -16.61 7.56 -0.18
C GLY A 123 -16.78 7.21 -1.66
N ILE A 124 -16.46 5.98 -2.06
CA ILE A 124 -16.68 5.50 -3.43
C ILE A 124 -18.15 5.11 -3.61
N PRO A 125 -18.86 5.65 -4.61
CA PRO A 125 -20.26 5.35 -4.86
C PRO A 125 -20.52 3.85 -5.06
N GLY A 126 -21.49 3.31 -4.33
CA GLY A 126 -21.87 1.89 -4.41
C GLY A 126 -20.91 0.93 -3.70
N GLN A 127 -19.93 1.43 -2.95
CA GLN A 127 -18.96 0.61 -2.22
C GLN A 127 -19.09 0.77 -0.70
N ASP A 128 -19.79 -0.17 -0.05
CA ASP A 128 -20.00 -0.14 1.41
C ASP A 128 -18.89 -0.87 2.20
N LYS A 129 -18.09 -1.69 1.53
CA LYS A 129 -17.04 -2.54 2.15
C LYS A 129 -15.84 -2.65 1.21
N PRO A 130 -14.61 -2.84 1.72
CA PRO A 130 -13.47 -3.13 0.86
C PRO A 130 -13.63 -4.49 0.17
N ASN A 131 -13.07 -4.65 -1.03
CA ASN A 131 -13.08 -5.92 -1.76
C ASN A 131 -11.72 -6.66 -1.68
N ALA A 132 -10.71 -6.03 -1.08
CA ALA A 132 -9.42 -6.60 -0.73
C ALA A 132 -8.98 -6.16 0.68
N LYS A 133 -7.89 -6.74 1.19
CA LYS A 133 -7.32 -6.46 2.51
C LYS A 133 -5.80 -6.60 2.47
N PHE A 134 -5.12 -5.85 3.34
CA PHE A 134 -3.73 -6.12 3.67
C PHE A 134 -3.66 -7.38 4.55
N VAL A 135 -2.72 -8.25 4.22
CA VAL A 135 -2.46 -9.49 4.96
C VAL A 135 -0.96 -9.56 5.24
N GLU A 136 -0.62 -9.62 6.52
CA GLU A 136 0.73 -9.97 6.96
C GLU A 136 1.04 -11.41 6.56
N VAL A 137 2.17 -11.61 5.93
CA VAL A 137 2.63 -12.92 5.49
C VAL A 137 4.07 -13.14 5.91
N ARG A 138 4.34 -14.30 6.49
CA ARG A 138 5.69 -14.84 6.57
C ARG A 138 5.92 -15.76 5.37
N ARG A 139 6.80 -15.35 4.48
CA ARG A 139 7.14 -16.08 3.26
C ARG A 139 7.93 -17.34 3.62
N PRO A 140 8.01 -18.34 2.73
CA PRO A 140 8.85 -19.52 2.94
C PRO A 140 10.33 -19.20 3.20
N SER A 141 10.82 -18.06 2.72
CA SER A 141 12.16 -17.54 3.02
C SER A 141 12.34 -17.12 4.49
N GLY A 142 11.26 -17.04 5.25
CA GLY A 142 11.20 -16.44 6.57
C GLY A 142 10.98 -14.93 6.53
N GLU A 143 10.96 -14.30 5.35
CA GLU A 143 10.74 -12.85 5.22
C GLU A 143 9.30 -12.45 5.56
N LEU A 144 9.15 -11.45 6.42
CA LEU A 144 7.88 -10.80 6.73
C LEU A 144 7.56 -9.78 5.65
N GLY A 145 6.30 -9.74 5.23
CA GLY A 145 5.83 -8.72 4.32
C GLY A 145 4.32 -8.54 4.41
N ILE A 146 3.82 -7.56 3.66
CA ILE A 146 2.41 -7.34 3.45
C ILE A 146 2.05 -7.75 2.03
N ARG A 147 0.93 -8.44 1.86
CA ARG A 147 0.30 -8.63 0.55
C ARG A 147 -1.13 -8.11 0.54
N ILE A 148 -1.61 -7.80 -0.64
CA ILE A 148 -3.01 -7.49 -0.90
C ILE A 148 -3.70 -8.78 -1.33
N GLU A 149 -4.74 -9.16 -0.57
CA GLU A 149 -5.54 -10.34 -0.82
C GLU A 149 -7.00 -9.94 -1.06
N SER A 150 -7.67 -10.58 -2.02
CA SER A 150 -9.10 -10.35 -2.25
C SER A 150 -9.95 -10.86 -1.08
N SER A 151 -10.89 -10.04 -0.61
CA SER A 151 -11.86 -10.40 0.44
C SER A 151 -13.12 -11.03 -0.14
N ARG A 152 -13.41 -10.74 -1.42
CA ARG A 152 -14.50 -11.34 -2.19
C ARG A 152 -14.05 -11.56 -3.63
N MET A 153 -14.94 -12.11 -4.45
CA MET A 153 -14.71 -12.13 -5.89
C MET A 153 -14.66 -10.70 -6.42
N ILE A 154 -13.63 -10.39 -7.22
CA ILE A 154 -13.46 -9.11 -7.92
C ILE A 154 -13.61 -9.38 -9.42
N LYS A 155 -14.50 -8.67 -10.09
CA LYS A 155 -14.71 -8.85 -11.53
C LYS A 155 -13.62 -8.12 -12.33
N LYS A 156 -13.39 -8.54 -13.57
CA LYS A 156 -12.56 -7.78 -14.51
C LYS A 156 -13.08 -6.34 -14.60
N GLY A 157 -12.18 -5.38 -14.46
CA GLY A 157 -12.46 -3.95 -14.54
C GLY A 157 -12.89 -3.31 -13.21
N GLU A 158 -13.18 -4.10 -12.16
CA GLU A 158 -13.42 -3.52 -10.83
C GLU A 158 -12.11 -2.98 -10.24
N GLU A 159 -12.21 -1.85 -9.55
CA GLU A 159 -11.13 -1.32 -8.73
C GLU A 159 -10.91 -2.22 -7.51
N ILE A 160 -9.64 -2.39 -7.13
CA ILE A 160 -9.22 -3.12 -5.95
C ILE A 160 -9.12 -2.11 -4.81
N LEU A 161 -9.93 -2.31 -3.78
CA LEU A 161 -10.17 -1.37 -2.70
C LEU A 161 -9.95 -2.04 -1.36
N VAL A 162 -9.14 -1.40 -0.52
CA VAL A 162 -8.80 -1.84 0.84
C VAL A 162 -9.40 -0.89 1.86
N SER A 163 -9.17 -1.16 3.15
CA SER A 163 -9.36 -0.17 4.20
C SER A 163 -7.99 0.24 4.70
N TYR A 164 -7.64 1.53 4.62
CA TYR A 164 -6.41 2.09 5.18
C TYR A 164 -6.40 2.04 6.72
N GLY A 165 -7.59 1.98 7.32
CA GLY A 165 -7.76 1.83 8.77
C GLY A 165 -8.11 3.14 9.46
N LYS A 166 -8.69 3.02 10.66
CA LYS A 166 -9.26 4.17 11.39
C LYS A 166 -8.19 5.18 11.81
N ALA A 167 -7.04 4.69 12.27
CA ALA A 167 -5.93 5.55 12.73
C ALA A 167 -5.41 6.46 11.60
N TRP A 168 -5.25 5.90 10.39
CA TRP A 168 -4.82 6.65 9.21
C TRP A 168 -5.78 7.82 8.89
N TRP A 169 -7.09 7.56 8.95
CA TRP A 169 -8.12 8.59 8.75
C TRP A 169 -8.22 9.61 9.89
N GLN A 170 -7.92 9.20 11.13
CA GLN A 170 -7.92 10.11 12.28
C GLN A 170 -6.76 11.12 12.20
N ALA A 171 -5.56 10.67 11.83
CA ALA A 171 -4.39 11.55 11.67
C ALA A 171 -4.67 12.68 10.65
N ARG A 172 -5.35 12.37 9.54
CA ARG A 172 -5.63 13.34 8.47
C ARG A 172 -6.83 14.24 8.70
N LYS A 173 -7.68 13.95 9.69
CA LYS A 173 -8.75 14.88 10.11
C LYS A 173 -8.21 16.05 10.93
N GLN A 174 -7.06 15.90 11.57
CA GLN A 174 -6.48 16.92 12.44
C GLN A 174 -5.69 17.99 11.66
N VAL A 175 -5.18 17.65 10.46
CA VAL A 175 -4.40 18.55 9.61
C VAL A 175 -5.25 19.68 8.99
N VAL A 176 -6.57 19.51 8.90
CA VAL A 176 -7.49 20.52 8.30
C VAL A 176 -7.80 21.69 9.26
N GLN A 177 -7.31 21.67 10.52
CA GLN A 177 -7.63 22.71 11.53
C GLN A 177 -6.48 23.67 11.85
N VAL A 178 -5.49 23.86 10.98
CA VAL A 178 -4.43 24.85 11.21
C VAL A 178 -4.24 25.76 9.99
N GLU A 179 -4.97 26.88 9.95
CA GLU A 179 -4.61 28.10 9.21
C GLU A 179 -4.65 29.32 10.16
N PRO A 180 -3.86 30.38 9.89
CA PRO A 180 -3.15 31.14 10.91
C PRO A 180 -3.97 32.24 11.59
N GLU A 181 -3.72 32.47 12.88
CA GLU A 181 -4.07 33.72 13.55
C GLU A 181 -3.25 34.86 12.90
N LEU A 182 -3.90 35.62 12.02
CA LEU A 182 -3.42 36.92 11.56
C LEU A 182 -3.58 37.95 12.68
N GLU A 183 -2.49 38.68 12.90
CA GLU A 183 -2.31 39.80 13.82
C GLU A 183 -3.51 40.75 13.93
N GLN A 184 -3.88 41.09 15.17
CA GLN A 184 -4.35 42.43 15.51
C GLN A 184 -3.68 42.89 16.82
N LYS A 185 -2.65 43.72 16.69
CA LYS A 185 -2.50 44.96 17.45
C LYS A 185 -1.41 45.86 16.90
#